data_AF-A0A1X0QF85-F1
#
_entry.id   AF-A0A1X0QF85-F1
#
_cell.length_a   1.000
_cell.length_b   1.000
_cell.length_c   1.000
_cell.angle_alpha   90.00
_cell.angle_beta   90.00
_cell.angle_gamma   90.00
#
_symmetry.space_group_name_H-M   'P 1'
#
loop_
_entity.id
_entity.type
_entity.pdbx_description
1 polymer ?
#
loop_
_entity_poly.entity_id
_entity_poly.type
_entity_poly.pdbx_seq_one_letter_code
_entity_poly.pdbx_strand_id
1 'polypeptide(L)'
;MIKTIDYLNSNIDHNFEYDLEINNHSDVFNDEMIDSELEKYVENISSSNISKISYSAHTFQLAINDFIENKILFIEEFRKIVKIVRRQLYIDIFKAKNIKIHLIDNSIRWFALYIMLKSLKDMLCDLRKKNMFYNELLLTDIQLKQFEFLVEIFSLCNETNLKLQKLHLSFTDFYLFYLDLIMKLKKLNL
;
A
#
# COMPACT_ATOMS: atom_id res chain seq x y z
N MET A 1 -4.67 22.14 -9.57
CA MET A 1 -4.74 23.40 -10.33
C MET A 1 -3.55 24.24 -9.89
N ILE A 2 -2.75 24.66 -10.87
CA ILE A 2 -1.38 25.20 -10.81
C ILE A 2 -1.30 26.51 -10.00
N LYS A 3 -0.22 26.69 -9.20
CA LYS A 3 0.37 28.02 -8.89
C LYS A 3 1.69 28.04 -8.10
N THR A 4 2.23 26.90 -7.64
CA THR A 4 3.42 26.94 -6.76
C THR A 4 4.76 26.75 -7.49
N ILE A 5 4.75 26.31 -8.75
CA ILE A 5 5.98 25.89 -9.46
C ILE A 5 6.73 27.07 -10.10
N ASP A 6 6.03 28.14 -10.48
CA ASP A 6 6.65 29.25 -11.21
C ASP A 6 7.51 30.18 -10.33
N TYR A 7 7.48 30.02 -9.00
CA TYR A 7 8.25 30.87 -8.08
C TYR A 7 9.66 30.32 -7.78
N LEU A 8 9.93 29.03 -8.05
CA LEU A 8 11.16 28.36 -7.60
C LEU A 8 12.26 28.29 -8.68
N ASN A 9 11.95 28.61 -9.94
CA ASN A 9 12.88 28.41 -11.06
C ASN A 9 13.77 29.63 -11.39
N SER A 10 13.74 30.72 -10.61
CA SER A 10 14.49 31.94 -10.96
C SER A 10 15.90 32.05 -10.40
N ASN A 11 16.36 31.19 -9.49
CA ASN A 11 17.66 31.37 -8.80
C ASN A 11 18.42 30.06 -8.56
N ILE A 12 18.90 29.40 -9.63
CA ILE A 12 19.85 28.29 -9.51
C ILE A 12 21.11 28.66 -10.28
N ASP A 13 22.17 29.02 -9.55
CA ASP A 13 23.56 28.93 -10.02
C ASP A 13 24.48 28.87 -8.79
N HIS A 14 24.99 27.66 -8.49
CA HIS A 14 26.42 27.34 -8.33
C HIS A 14 26.68 26.07 -7.51
N ASN A 15 27.43 25.16 -8.13
CA ASN A 15 28.20 24.04 -7.54
C ASN A 15 28.97 24.45 -6.28
N PHE A 16 28.97 23.61 -5.23
CA PHE A 16 30.17 23.45 -4.39
C PHE A 16 30.30 22.02 -3.84
N GLU A 17 31.52 21.51 -3.99
CA GLU A 17 32.08 20.20 -3.67
C GLU A 17 32.47 20.18 -2.17
N TYR A 18 32.18 19.07 -1.45
CA TYR A 18 32.43 18.94 -0.01
C TYR A 18 33.72 18.17 0.26
N ASP A 19 34.63 18.74 1.05
CA ASP A 19 35.67 18.01 1.78
C ASP A 19 35.49 18.21 3.29
N LEU A 20 35.27 17.12 4.02
CA LEU A 20 35.05 17.06 5.47
C LEU A 20 36.26 16.39 6.13
N GLU A 21 37.14 17.18 6.74
CA GLU A 21 38.12 16.68 7.71
C GLU A 21 37.60 16.94 9.14
N ILE A 22 37.36 15.85 9.88
CA ILE A 22 36.92 15.86 11.28
C ILE A 22 38.18 15.86 12.16
N ASN A 23 38.38 16.92 12.95
CA ASN A 23 39.32 16.90 14.07
C ASN A 23 38.59 17.09 15.40
N ASN A 24 38.67 16.05 16.23
CA ASN A 24 38.22 16.03 17.61
C ASN A 24 39.14 16.89 18.49
N HIS A 25 38.59 17.86 19.22
CA HIS A 25 39.17 18.33 20.47
C HIS A 25 38.06 18.71 21.46
N SER A 26 38.21 18.20 22.68
CA SER A 26 37.29 18.28 23.80
C SER A 26 37.38 19.59 24.59
N ASP A 27 36.24 19.92 25.22
CA ASP A 27 36.04 20.75 26.42
C ASP A 27 36.22 22.27 26.32
N VAL A 28 35.10 23.00 26.16
CA VAL A 28 34.52 23.99 27.12
C VAL A 28 33.09 24.29 26.61
N PHE A 29 32.04 23.88 27.34
CA PHE A 29 30.66 24.23 27.02
C PHE A 29 30.40 25.71 27.35
N ASN A 30 30.56 26.59 26.36
CA ASN A 30 29.97 27.93 26.37
C ASN A 30 28.55 27.83 25.82
N ASP A 31 27.53 27.96 26.68
CA ASP A 31 26.11 27.99 26.28
C ASP A 31 25.84 29.04 25.19
N GLU A 32 26.54 30.18 25.20
CA GLU A 32 26.39 31.23 24.19
C GLU A 32 26.96 30.87 22.80
N MET A 33 27.91 29.93 22.72
CA MET A 33 28.49 29.49 21.45
C MET A 33 27.58 28.48 20.74
N ILE A 34 26.90 27.65 21.52
CA ILE A 34 25.94 26.64 21.06
C ILE A 34 24.71 27.32 20.45
N ASP A 35 24.23 28.40 21.05
CA ASP A 35 23.11 29.17 20.50
C ASP A 35 23.46 29.80 19.13
N SER A 36 24.69 30.30 18.94
CA SER A 36 25.11 30.88 17.65
C SER A 36 25.31 29.83 16.53
N GLU A 37 25.76 28.62 16.88
CA GLU A 37 25.87 27.51 15.93
C GLU A 37 24.49 26.94 15.59
N LEU A 38 23.59 26.81 16.57
CA LEU A 38 22.20 26.44 16.34
C LEU A 38 21.48 27.47 15.47
N GLU A 39 21.69 28.77 15.68
CA GLU A 39 21.13 29.83 14.84
C GLU A 39 21.62 29.73 13.38
N LYS A 40 22.90 29.43 13.15
CA LYS A 40 23.43 29.16 11.80
C LYS A 40 22.86 27.90 11.16
N TYR A 41 22.60 26.85 11.94
CA TYR A 41 21.93 25.63 11.45
C TYR A 41 20.45 25.89 11.15
N VAL A 42 19.78 26.69 11.97
CA VAL A 42 18.37 27.08 11.78
C VAL A 42 18.20 28.00 10.57
N GLU A 43 19.14 28.92 10.32
CA GLU A 43 19.18 29.73 9.09
C GLU A 43 19.40 28.87 7.83
N ASN A 44 20.14 27.76 7.95
CA ASN A 44 20.34 26.78 6.88
C ASN A 44 19.19 25.76 6.73
N ILE A 45 18.23 25.71 7.65
CA ILE A 45 16.96 25.00 7.46
C ILE A 45 16.00 25.94 6.72
N SER A 46 16.47 26.54 5.63
CA SER A 46 15.57 27.13 4.66
C SER A 46 14.76 25.99 4.03
N SER A 47 13.44 26.19 3.88
CA SER A 47 12.52 25.24 3.23
C SER A 47 12.95 24.82 1.81
N SER A 48 13.98 25.46 1.26
CA SER A 48 14.68 25.11 0.01
C SER A 48 15.46 23.78 0.04
N ASN A 49 15.70 23.17 1.21
CA ASN A 49 16.40 21.87 1.29
C ASN A 49 15.47 20.66 1.05
N ILE A 50 14.15 20.86 0.95
CA ILE A 50 13.19 19.80 0.62
C ILE A 50 13.04 19.74 -0.91
N SER A 51 13.76 18.80 -1.54
CA SER A 51 13.72 18.64 -3.01
C SER A 51 12.41 18.04 -3.53
N LYS A 52 11.75 17.17 -2.75
CA LYS A 52 10.48 16.53 -3.11
C LYS A 52 9.73 15.96 -1.92
N ILE A 53 8.43 16.23 -1.82
CA ILE A 53 7.50 15.50 -0.95
C ILE A 53 6.68 14.56 -1.83
N SER A 54 6.78 13.26 -1.57
CA SER A 54 5.99 12.26 -2.29
C SER A 54 4.69 11.96 -1.56
N TYR A 55 3.62 11.70 -2.32
CA TYR A 55 2.32 11.35 -1.75
C TYR A 55 2.36 9.96 -1.11
N SER A 56 2.18 9.90 0.20
CA SER A 56 2.32 8.67 1.00
C SER A 56 1.45 7.52 0.50
N ALA A 57 0.20 7.80 0.12
CA ALA A 57 -0.68 6.77 -0.41
C ALA A 57 -0.19 6.24 -1.77
N HIS A 58 0.38 7.09 -2.63
CA HIS A 58 0.93 6.62 -3.91
C HIS A 58 2.14 5.71 -3.70
N THR A 59 3.10 6.11 -2.86
CA THR A 59 4.25 5.27 -2.51
C THR A 59 3.82 3.94 -1.90
N PHE A 60 2.80 3.96 -1.03
CA PHE A 60 2.24 2.75 -0.45
C PHE A 60 1.59 1.84 -1.50
N GLN A 61 0.88 2.40 -2.48
CA GLN A 61 0.29 1.63 -3.59
C GLN A 61 1.35 0.99 -4.48
N LEU A 62 2.49 1.65 -4.71
CA LEU A 62 3.63 1.07 -5.42
C LEU A 62 4.15 -0.16 -4.68
N ALA A 63 4.36 -0.07 -3.36
CA ALA A 63 4.80 -1.21 -2.55
C ALA A 63 3.81 -2.40 -2.60
N ILE A 64 2.50 -2.13 -2.66
CA ILE A 64 1.48 -3.18 -2.85
C ILE A 64 1.62 -3.83 -4.23
N ASN A 65 1.87 -3.05 -5.28
CA ASN A 65 2.06 -3.57 -6.62
C ASN A 65 3.30 -4.46 -6.71
N ASP A 66 4.42 -4.06 -6.08
CA ASP A 66 5.64 -4.89 -6.01
C ASP A 66 5.35 -6.23 -5.32
N PHE A 67 4.55 -6.24 -4.26
CA PHE A 67 4.10 -7.47 -3.61
C PHE A 67 3.22 -8.33 -4.53
N ILE A 68 2.31 -7.72 -5.30
CA ILE A 68 1.44 -8.42 -6.26
C ILE A 68 2.26 -9.08 -7.36
N GLU A 69 3.25 -8.39 -7.91
CA GLU A 69 4.12 -8.93 -8.96
C GLU A 69 4.83 -10.21 -8.48
N ASN A 70 5.29 -10.22 -7.22
CA ASN A 70 5.88 -11.40 -6.59
C ASN A 70 4.88 -12.54 -6.33
N LYS A 71 3.57 -12.30 -6.41
CA LYS A 71 2.50 -13.29 -6.20
C LYS A 71 1.66 -13.55 -7.45
N ILE A 72 2.12 -13.11 -8.62
CA ILE A 72 1.32 -13.09 -9.85
C ILE A 72 0.81 -14.47 -10.25
N LEU A 73 1.65 -15.51 -10.17
CA LEU A 73 1.28 -16.87 -10.55
C LEU A 73 0.12 -17.40 -9.69
N PHE A 74 0.17 -17.14 -8.39
CA PHE A 74 -0.88 -17.53 -7.45
C PHE A 74 -2.19 -16.76 -7.72
N ILE A 75 -2.09 -15.45 -7.99
CA ILE A 75 -3.25 -14.61 -8.35
C ILE A 75 -3.91 -15.08 -9.64
N GLU A 76 -3.13 -15.52 -10.63
CA GLU A 76 -3.65 -16.03 -11.91
C GLU A 76 -4.48 -17.31 -11.73
N GLU A 77 -4.21 -18.15 -10.72
CA GLU A 77 -5.07 -19.29 -10.41
C GLU A 77 -6.49 -18.85 -10.03
N PHE A 78 -6.62 -17.84 -9.17
CA PHE A 78 -7.94 -17.31 -8.80
C PHE A 78 -8.62 -16.59 -9.96
N ARG A 79 -7.85 -15.92 -10.83
CA ARG A 79 -8.42 -15.33 -12.07
C ARG A 79 -9.02 -16.39 -12.99
N LYS A 80 -8.44 -17.59 -13.05
CA LYS A 80 -9.06 -18.71 -13.81
C LYS A 80 -10.42 -19.08 -13.23
N ILE A 81 -10.53 -19.18 -11.90
CA ILE A 81 -11.80 -19.46 -11.21
C ILE A 81 -12.82 -18.36 -11.50
N VAL A 82 -12.40 -17.09 -11.42
CA VAL A 82 -13.27 -15.94 -11.76
C VAL A 82 -13.77 -16.01 -13.20
N LYS A 83 -12.92 -16.40 -14.16
CA LYS A 83 -13.33 -16.59 -15.56
C LYS A 83 -14.36 -17.71 -15.71
N ILE A 84 -14.24 -18.80 -14.94
CA ILE A 84 -15.21 -19.92 -14.95
C ILE A 84 -16.56 -19.44 -14.41
N VAL A 85 -16.57 -18.76 -13.27
CA VAL A 85 -17.79 -18.23 -12.63
C VAL A 85 -18.55 -17.24 -13.54
N ARG A 86 -17.83 -16.51 -14.40
CA ARG A 86 -18.42 -15.59 -15.38
C ARG A 86 -19.05 -16.27 -16.59
N ARG A 87 -18.89 -17.58 -16.76
CA ARG A 87 -19.60 -18.31 -17.83
C ARG A 87 -21.11 -18.26 -17.58
N GLN A 88 -21.89 -18.12 -18.65
CA GLN A 88 -23.34 -17.98 -18.58
C GLN A 88 -24.01 -19.08 -17.74
N LEU A 89 -23.55 -20.32 -17.90
CA LEU A 89 -24.02 -21.47 -17.10
C LEU A 89 -23.95 -21.22 -15.59
N TYR A 90 -22.82 -20.71 -15.10
CA TYR A 90 -22.64 -20.43 -13.67
C TYR A 90 -23.44 -19.20 -13.23
N ILE A 91 -23.52 -18.17 -14.07
CA ILE A 91 -24.36 -16.99 -13.81
C ILE A 91 -25.82 -17.41 -13.59
N ASP A 92 -26.36 -18.27 -14.44
CA ASP A 92 -27.76 -18.70 -14.35
C ASP A 92 -28.00 -19.56 -13.12
N ILE A 93 -27.08 -20.48 -12.81
CA ILE A 93 -27.11 -21.29 -11.58
C ILE A 93 -27.11 -20.39 -10.34
N PHE A 94 -26.17 -19.43 -10.28
CA PHE A 94 -26.01 -18.57 -9.12
C PHE A 94 -27.18 -17.59 -8.97
N LYS A 95 -27.76 -17.08 -10.06
CA LYS A 95 -29.02 -16.32 -10.04
C LYS A 95 -30.17 -17.17 -9.50
N ALA A 96 -30.35 -18.39 -10.00
CA ALA A 96 -31.40 -19.30 -9.54
C ALA A 96 -31.25 -19.67 -8.05
N LYS A 97 -30.04 -19.58 -7.50
CA LYS A 97 -29.71 -19.91 -6.10
C LYS A 97 -29.54 -18.69 -5.20
N ASN A 98 -29.81 -17.48 -5.71
CA ASN A 98 -29.62 -16.20 -5.00
C ASN A 98 -28.20 -16.05 -4.41
N ILE A 99 -27.17 -16.42 -5.18
CA ILE A 99 -25.76 -16.20 -4.84
C ILE A 99 -25.30 -14.91 -5.52
N LYS A 100 -24.73 -13.99 -4.75
CA LYS A 100 -24.23 -12.71 -5.28
C LYS A 100 -22.92 -12.94 -6.04
N ILE A 101 -22.88 -12.52 -7.30
CA ILE A 101 -21.63 -12.46 -8.08
C ILE A 101 -21.34 -11.00 -8.41
N HIS A 102 -20.29 -10.45 -7.81
CA HIS A 102 -19.76 -9.13 -8.17
C HIS A 102 -18.26 -9.25 -8.41
N LEU A 103 -17.90 -10.07 -9.39
CA LEU A 103 -16.51 -10.25 -9.78
C LEU A 103 -16.18 -9.23 -10.87
N ILE A 104 -15.54 -8.14 -10.50
CA ILE A 104 -14.88 -7.20 -11.41
C ILE A 104 -13.40 -7.55 -11.40
N ASP A 105 -12.80 -7.80 -12.56
CA ASP A 105 -11.38 -8.12 -12.68
C ASP A 105 -10.79 -7.07 -13.59
N ASN A 106 -9.91 -6.24 -13.03
CA ASN A 106 -9.14 -5.28 -13.77
C ASN A 106 -7.68 -5.50 -13.39
N SER A 107 -6.87 -5.86 -14.38
CA SER A 107 -5.50 -6.27 -14.18
C SER A 107 -4.57 -5.16 -13.72
N ILE A 108 -4.94 -3.89 -13.92
CA ILE A 108 -4.03 -2.74 -13.81
C ILE A 108 -4.04 -2.14 -12.40
N ARG A 109 -5.07 -2.39 -11.57
CA ARG A 109 -5.22 -1.74 -10.27
C ARG A 109 -5.37 -2.76 -9.15
N TRP A 110 -4.45 -2.73 -8.18
CA TRP A 110 -4.50 -3.60 -7.00
C TRP A 110 -5.83 -3.53 -6.24
N PHE A 111 -6.49 -2.37 -6.22
CA PHE A 111 -7.80 -2.23 -5.59
C PHE A 111 -8.86 -3.09 -6.28
N ALA A 112 -8.87 -3.13 -7.61
CA ALA A 112 -9.80 -3.99 -8.35
C ALA A 112 -9.49 -5.48 -8.11
N LEU A 113 -8.21 -5.83 -8.01
CA LEU A 113 -7.79 -7.17 -7.61
C LEU A 113 -8.32 -7.52 -6.21
N TYR A 114 -8.16 -6.64 -5.22
CA TYR A 114 -8.69 -6.86 -3.87
C TYR A 114 -10.20 -7.09 -3.88
N ILE A 115 -10.96 -6.24 -4.58
CA ILE A 115 -12.42 -6.37 -4.70
C ILE A 115 -12.78 -7.72 -5.37
N MET A 116 -12.06 -8.11 -6.42
CA MET A 116 -12.26 -9.40 -7.08
C MET A 116 -12.07 -10.57 -6.11
N LEU A 117 -10.94 -10.60 -5.38
CA LEU A 117 -10.60 -11.68 -4.45
C LEU A 117 -11.59 -11.71 -3.27
N LYS A 118 -11.99 -10.56 -2.75
CA LYS A 118 -12.98 -10.47 -1.68
C LYS A 118 -14.35 -11.01 -2.12
N SER A 119 -14.84 -10.58 -3.29
CA SER A 119 -16.09 -11.08 -3.86
C SER A 119 -16.02 -12.59 -4.14
N LEU A 120 -14.86 -13.11 -4.57
CA LEU A 120 -14.66 -14.54 -4.77
C LEU A 120 -14.74 -15.30 -3.44
N LYS A 121 -14.15 -14.77 -2.37
CA LYS A 121 -14.22 -15.35 -1.02
C LYS A 121 -15.66 -15.42 -0.53
N ASP A 122 -16.40 -14.31 -0.64
CA ASP A 122 -17.79 -14.25 -0.21
C ASP A 122 -18.66 -15.28 -0.97
N MET A 123 -18.46 -15.40 -2.28
CA MET A 123 -19.14 -16.39 -3.12
C MET A 123 -18.79 -17.83 -2.70
N LEU A 124 -17.51 -18.15 -2.47
CA LEU A 124 -17.08 -19.48 -2.01
C LEU A 124 -17.68 -19.82 -0.63
N CYS A 125 -17.75 -18.85 0.27
CA CYS A 125 -18.42 -19.01 1.56
C CYS A 125 -19.91 -19.31 1.40
N ASP A 126 -20.61 -18.62 0.49
CA ASP A 126 -22.03 -18.85 0.22
C ASP A 126 -22.29 -20.22 -0.41
N LEU A 127 -21.41 -20.67 -1.31
CA LEU A 127 -21.48 -22.02 -1.89
C LEU A 127 -21.33 -23.09 -0.81
N ARG A 128 -20.36 -22.92 0.10
CA ARG A 128 -20.15 -23.84 1.23
C ARG A 128 -21.35 -23.89 2.16
N LYS A 129 -21.95 -22.74 2.51
CA LYS A 129 -23.17 -22.67 3.34
C LYS A 129 -24.36 -23.38 2.70
N LYS A 130 -24.43 -23.41 1.37
CA LYS A 130 -25.50 -24.06 0.60
C LYS A 130 -25.16 -25.51 0.20
N ASN A 131 -24.05 -26.07 0.67
CA ASN A 131 -23.55 -27.40 0.30
C ASN A 131 -23.44 -27.61 -1.22
N MET A 132 -23.02 -26.57 -1.95
CA MET A 132 -22.87 -26.61 -3.41
C MET A 132 -21.39 -26.77 -3.75
N PHE A 133 -21.05 -27.89 -4.41
CA PHE A 133 -19.68 -28.22 -4.78
C PHE A 133 -19.56 -28.38 -6.29
N TYR A 134 -18.63 -27.63 -6.89
CA TYR A 134 -18.29 -27.70 -8.30
C TYR A 134 -16.81 -27.99 -8.40
N ASN A 135 -16.43 -29.11 -9.05
CA ASN A 135 -15.04 -29.55 -9.13
C ASN A 135 -14.10 -28.46 -9.66
N GLU A 136 -14.58 -27.65 -10.60
CA GLU A 136 -13.84 -26.53 -11.22
C GLU A 136 -13.60 -25.34 -10.27
N LEU A 137 -14.33 -25.27 -9.16
CA LEU A 137 -14.26 -24.21 -8.14
C LEU A 137 -13.67 -24.71 -6.81
N LEU A 138 -13.30 -25.98 -6.71
CA LEU A 138 -12.71 -26.55 -5.49
C LEU A 138 -11.27 -26.07 -5.35
N LEU A 139 -10.97 -25.56 -4.16
CA LEU A 139 -9.62 -25.26 -3.71
C LEU A 139 -9.20 -26.35 -2.72
N THR A 140 -7.94 -26.77 -2.76
CA THR A 140 -7.36 -27.58 -1.68
C THR A 140 -7.34 -26.78 -0.38
N ASP A 141 -7.28 -27.44 0.78
CA ASP A 141 -7.21 -26.75 2.07
C ASP A 141 -6.02 -25.79 2.17
N ILE A 142 -4.90 -26.14 1.54
CA ILE A 142 -3.69 -25.31 1.48
C ILE A 142 -3.97 -24.06 0.64
N GLN A 143 -4.52 -24.22 -0.57
CA GLN A 143 -4.86 -23.09 -1.45
C GLN A 143 -5.91 -22.18 -0.81
N LEU A 144 -6.90 -22.75 -0.12
CA LEU A 144 -7.93 -21.99 0.57
C LEU A 144 -7.33 -21.15 1.70
N LYS A 145 -6.45 -21.71 2.53
CA LYS A 145 -5.74 -20.96 3.57
C LYS A 145 -4.88 -19.84 2.99
N GLN A 146 -4.13 -20.13 1.93
CA GLN A 146 -3.30 -19.13 1.26
C GLN A 146 -4.15 -18.01 0.62
N PHE A 147 -5.30 -18.36 0.06
CA PHE A 147 -6.25 -17.41 -0.51
C PHE A 147 -6.86 -16.52 0.57
N GLU A 148 -7.34 -17.10 1.67
CA GLU A 148 -7.93 -16.35 2.79
C GLU A 148 -6.91 -15.38 3.39
N PHE A 149 -5.67 -15.84 3.58
CA PHE A 149 -4.56 -15.04 4.04
C PHE A 149 -4.25 -13.88 3.09
N LEU A 150 -4.23 -14.13 1.78
CA LEU A 150 -4.01 -13.08 0.77
C LEU A 150 -5.11 -12.02 0.79
N VAL A 151 -6.39 -12.43 0.88
CA VAL A 151 -7.53 -11.52 0.98
C VAL A 151 -7.42 -10.65 2.25
N GLU A 152 -6.97 -11.24 3.36
CA GLU A 152 -6.79 -10.53 4.62
C GLU A 152 -5.68 -9.48 4.55
N ILE A 153 -4.52 -9.83 3.96
CA ILE A 153 -3.45 -8.86 3.67
C ILE A 153 -3.99 -7.67 2.87
N PHE A 154 -4.69 -7.94 1.76
CA PHE A 154 -5.23 -6.85 0.94
C PHE A 154 -6.28 -6.01 1.67
N SER A 155 -7.03 -6.61 2.60
CA SER A 155 -7.97 -5.87 3.45
C SER A 155 -7.24 -4.87 4.35
N LEU A 156 -6.17 -5.30 5.01
CA LEU A 156 -5.34 -4.43 5.84
C LEU A 156 -4.67 -3.32 5.02
N CYS A 157 -4.16 -3.66 3.85
CA CYS A 157 -3.61 -2.69 2.91
C CYS A 157 -4.68 -1.68 2.47
N ASN A 158 -5.90 -2.12 2.19
CA ASN A 158 -7.00 -1.23 1.83
C ASN A 158 -7.39 -0.28 2.95
N GLU A 159 -7.52 -0.77 4.18
CA GLU A 159 -7.77 0.08 5.34
C GLU A 159 -6.68 1.13 5.53
N THR A 160 -5.42 0.74 5.39
CA THR A 160 -4.27 1.64 5.52
C THR A 160 -4.25 2.68 4.41
N ASN A 161 -4.48 2.26 3.16
CA ASN A 161 -4.55 3.16 2.02
C ASN A 161 -5.67 4.21 2.18
N LEU A 162 -6.84 3.81 2.67
CA LEU A 162 -7.93 4.76 2.96
C LEU A 162 -7.56 5.77 4.05
N LYS A 163 -6.81 5.34 5.08
CA LYS A 163 -6.30 6.26 6.11
C LYS A 163 -5.28 7.25 5.53
N LEU A 164 -4.39 6.79 4.66
CA LEU A 164 -3.37 7.62 3.99
C LEU A 164 -3.95 8.62 2.99
N GLN A 165 -5.13 8.35 2.43
CA GLN A 165 -5.82 9.23 1.50
C GLN A 165 -6.58 10.39 2.16
N LYS A 166 -6.57 10.50 3.50
CA LYS A 166 -7.23 11.60 4.20
C LYS A 166 -6.55 12.94 3.90
N LEU A 167 -7.36 14.01 3.79
CA LEU A 167 -6.92 15.36 3.39
C LEU A 167 -5.89 16.00 4.33
N HIS A 168 -5.90 15.65 5.62
CA HIS A 168 -5.02 16.25 6.64
C HIS A 168 -4.12 15.18 7.27
N LEU A 169 -3.28 14.55 6.46
CA LEU A 169 -2.32 13.56 6.94
C LEU A 169 -1.02 14.26 7.36
N SER A 170 -0.62 14.15 8.64
CA SER A 170 0.71 14.56 9.09
C SER A 170 1.76 13.47 8.83
N PHE A 171 3.05 13.81 8.90
CA PHE A 171 4.13 12.82 8.85
C PHE A 171 4.04 11.79 9.98
N THR A 172 3.61 12.23 11.17
CA THR A 172 3.38 11.35 12.31
C THR A 172 2.26 10.36 12.04
N ASP A 173 1.15 10.79 11.41
CA ASP A 173 0.05 9.89 11.04
C ASP A 173 0.52 8.81 10.06
N PHE A 174 1.34 9.18 9.06
CA PHE A 174 1.93 8.21 8.15
C PHE A 174 2.72 7.13 8.90
N TYR A 175 3.63 7.55 9.79
CA TYR A 175 4.47 6.62 10.54
C TYR A 175 3.63 5.70 11.45
N LEU A 176 2.61 6.26 12.11
CA LEU A 176 1.67 5.48 12.93
C LEU A 176 0.91 4.44 12.10
N PHE A 177 0.39 4.82 10.93
CA PHE A 177 -0.35 3.89 10.06
C PHE A 177 0.57 2.81 9.47
N TYR A 178 1.81 3.16 9.14
CA TYR A 178 2.81 2.20 8.69
C TYR A 178 3.14 1.18 9.78
N LEU A 179 3.43 1.62 11.00
CA LEU A 179 3.73 0.72 12.12
C LEU A 179 2.52 -0.17 12.47
N ASP A 180 1.31 0.39 12.53
CA ASP A 180 0.07 -0.37 12.75
C ASP A 180 -0.08 -1.49 11.72
N LEU A 181 0.14 -1.18 10.43
CA LEU A 181 0.09 -2.18 9.36
C LEU A 181 1.14 -3.27 9.56
N ILE A 182 2.40 -2.91 9.80
CA ILE A 182 3.48 -3.90 10.01
C ILE A 182 3.17 -4.81 11.20
N MET A 183 2.67 -4.24 12.30
CA MET A 183 2.28 -5.02 13.47
C MET A 183 1.15 -6.00 13.16
N LYS A 184 0.13 -5.57 12.41
CA LYS A 184 -0.99 -6.43 12.00
C LYS A 184 -0.52 -7.53 11.05
N LEU A 185 0.31 -7.22 10.06
CA LEU A 185 0.87 -8.21 9.13
C LEU A 185 1.75 -9.24 9.86
N LYS A 186 2.54 -8.82 10.86
CA LYS A 186 3.33 -9.73 11.69
C LYS A 186 2.45 -10.69 12.50
N LYS A 187 1.30 -10.23 12.99
CA LYS A 187 0.32 -11.09 13.70
C LYS A 187 -0.34 -12.12 12.78
N LEU A 188 -0.51 -11.81 11.50
CA LEU A 188 -1.03 -12.77 10.52
C LEU A 188 -0.02 -13.87 10.16
N ASN A 189 1.28 -13.57 10.27
CA ASN A 189 2.38 -14.51 10.00
C ASN A 189 2.78 -15.38 11.22
N LEU A 190 1.95 -15.44 12.26
CA LEU A 190 2.15 -16.24 13.48
C LEU A 190 1.08 -17.33 13.59
#